data_AF-A0A2M7B5W5-F1
#
_entry.id   AF-A0A2M7B5W5-F1
#
_cell.length_a   1.000
_cell.length_b   1.000
_cell.length_c   1.000
_cell.angle_alpha   90.00
_cell.angle_beta   90.00
_cell.angle_gamma   90.00
#
_symmetry.space_group_name_H-M   'P 1'
#
loop_
_entity.id
_entity.type
_entity.pdbx_description
1 polymer ?
#
loop_
_entity_poly.entity_id
_entity_poly.type
_entity_poly.pdbx_seq_one_letter_code
_entity_poly.pdbx_strand_id
1 'polypeptide(L)' 'MNIFQAIKTRRSVRQYQPKPVPEDKLRKVLEAARLAPSAHNAQDWKFVVVKDKEKREVLAQAAG' A
#
# COMPACT_ATOMS: atom_id res chain seq x y z
N MET A 1 16.95 9.82 3.92
CA MET A 1 17.07 8.39 4.31
C MET A 1 17.42 7.59 3.07
N ASN A 2 18.40 6.68 3.15
CA ASN A 2 18.74 5.78 2.04
C ASN A 2 17.95 4.45 2.13
N ILE A 3 18.07 3.60 1.11
CA ILE A 3 17.32 2.33 1.01
C ILE A 3 17.62 1.40 2.18
N PHE A 4 18.89 1.19 2.52
CA PHE A 4 19.29 0.28 3.60
C PHE A 4 18.78 0.73 4.96
N GLN A 5 18.80 2.04 5.23
CA GLN A 5 18.25 2.61 6.45
C GLN A 5 16.72 2.44 6.48
N ALA A 6 16.02 2.71 5.37
CA ALA A 6 14.58 2.55 5.26
C ALA A 6 14.13 1.13 5.59
N ILE A 7 14.85 0.12 5.08
CA ILE A 7 14.59 -1.30 5.34
C ILE A 7 14.82 -1.62 6.83
N LYS A 8 15.98 -1.24 7.38
CA LYS A 8 16.35 -1.53 8.78
C LYS A 8 15.41 -0.91 9.79
N THR A 9 14.90 0.29 9.54
CA THR A 9 14.04 1.03 10.48
C THR A 9 12.54 0.80 10.29
N ARG A 10 12.14 -0.04 9.32
CA ARG A 10 10.73 -0.29 9.02
C ARG A 10 10.05 -1.01 10.19
N ARG A 11 8.88 -0.50 10.58
CA ARG A 11 7.99 -1.09 11.60
C ARG A 11 6.56 -1.13 11.10
N SER A 12 5.76 -2.04 11.66
CA SER A 12 4.32 -2.12 11.37
C SER A 12 3.59 -1.06 12.20
N VAL A 13 2.84 -0.19 11.53
CA VAL A 13 2.04 0.86 12.16
C VAL A 13 0.59 0.39 12.25
N ARG A 14 -0.10 0.63 13.37
CA ARG A 14 -1.50 0.21 13.60
C ARG A 14 -2.40 1.34 14.10
N GLN A 15 -1.87 2.55 14.25
CA GLN A 15 -2.60 3.75 14.61
C GLN A 15 -2.29 4.83 13.58
N TYR A 16 -3.32 5.45 13.03
CA TYR A 16 -3.21 6.36 11.88
C TYR A 16 -3.96 7.66 12.15
N GLN A 17 -3.47 8.75 11.57
CA GLN A 17 -4.18 10.02 11.56
C GLN A 17 -5.40 9.93 10.62
N PRO A 18 -6.46 10.74 10.83
CA PRO A 18 -7.62 10.78 9.94
C PRO A 18 -7.33 11.45 8.57
N LYS A 19 -6.07 11.87 8.34
CA LYS A 19 -5.64 12.55 7.13
C LYS A 19 -5.61 11.56 5.95
N PRO A 20 -6.26 11.89 4.80
CA PRO A 20 -6.16 11.05 3.61
C PRO A 20 -4.74 11.04 3.05
N VAL A 21 -4.37 9.94 2.40
CA VAL A 21 -3.10 9.83 1.68
C VAL A 21 -3.18 10.71 0.41
N PRO A 22 -2.22 11.62 0.18
CA PRO A 22 -2.14 12.39 -1.06
C PRO A 22 -2.04 11.49 -2.30
N GLU A 23 -2.74 11.85 -3.37
CA GLU A 23 -2.84 11.02 -4.58
C GLU A 23 -1.48 10.79 -5.25
N ASP A 24 -0.61 11.81 -5.30
CA ASP A 24 0.75 11.72 -5.84
C ASP A 24 1.59 10.65 -5.12
N LYS A 25 1.51 10.62 -3.79
CA LYS A 25 2.21 9.64 -2.97
C LYS A 25 1.66 8.23 -3.18
N LEU A 26 0.33 8.10 -3.25
CA LEU A 26 -0.32 6.83 -3.53
C LEU A 26 0.13 6.28 -4.89
N ARG A 27 0.09 7.11 -5.94
CA ARG A 27 0.54 6.73 -7.29
C ARG A 27 2.00 6.32 -7.31
N LYS A 28 2.87 7.05 -6.62
CA LYS A 28 4.30 6.72 -6.54
C LYS A 28 4.56 5.34 -5.92
N VAL A 29 3.81 4.96 -4.89
CA VAL A 29 3.95 3.63 -4.25
C VAL A 29 3.40 2.52 -5.15
N LEU A 30 2.25 2.75 -5.79
CA LEU A 30 1.66 1.77 -6.72
C LEU A 30 2.56 1.55 -7.94
N GLU A 31 3.19 2.60 -8.46
CA GLU A 31 4.14 2.48 -9.57
C GLU A 31 5.37 1.67 -9.17
N ALA A 32 5.92 1.92 -7.97
CA ALA A 32 7.02 1.11 -7.46
C ALA A 32 6.64 -0.37 -7.32
N ALA A 33 5.40 -0.66 -6.88
CA ALA A 33 4.88 -2.03 -6.80
C ALA A 33 4.70 -2.67 -8.19
N ARG A 34 4.21 -1.90 -9.18
CA ARG A 34 4.06 -2.34 -10.57
C ARG A 34 5.39 -2.70 -11.23
N LEU A 35 6.46 -1.98 -10.88
CA LEU A 35 7.81 -2.22 -11.39
C LEU A 35 8.53 -3.39 -10.72
N ALA A 36 7.93 -4.01 -9.69
CA ALA A 36 8.49 -5.19 -9.07
C ALA A 36 8.57 -6.36 -10.07
N PRO A 37 9.61 -7.21 -10.00
CA PRO A 37 9.73 -8.35 -10.89
C PRO A 37 8.55 -9.32 -10.70
N SER A 38 8.15 -9.95 -11.79
CA SER A 38 7.16 -11.04 -11.80
C SER A 38 7.67 -12.20 -12.66
N ALA A 39 7.34 -13.43 -12.28
CA ALA A 39 7.72 -14.63 -13.04
C ALA A 39 7.29 -14.48 -14.51
N HIS A 40 8.23 -14.67 -15.44
CA HIS A 40 7.99 -14.55 -16.89
C HIS A 40 7.30 -13.23 -17.32
N ASN A 41 7.46 -12.14 -16.55
CA ASN A 41 6.76 -10.88 -16.78
C ASN A 41 5.21 -11.00 -16.80
N ALA A 42 4.65 -11.96 -16.06
CA ALA A 42 3.21 -12.21 -16.03
C ALA A 42 2.39 -11.03 -15.49
N GLN A 43 2.99 -10.17 -14.65
CA GLN A 43 2.35 -8.97 -14.11
C GLN A 43 1.01 -9.28 -13.39
N ASP A 44 0.99 -10.37 -12.63
CA ASP A 44 -0.22 -10.89 -12.00
C ASP A 44 -0.73 -10.03 -10.83
N TRP A 45 0.03 -9.01 -10.43
CA TRP A 45 -0.35 -8.08 -9.37
C TRP A 45 -1.62 -7.30 -9.74
N LYS A 46 -2.65 -7.38 -8.90
CA LYS A 46 -3.85 -6.53 -8.98
C LYS A 46 -3.96 -5.71 -7.71
N PHE A 47 -4.07 -4.39 -7.87
CA PHE A 47 -4.22 -3.46 -6.76
C PHE A 47 -5.61 -2.82 -6.81
N VAL A 48 -6.36 -2.92 -5.71
CA VAL A 48 -7.66 -2.27 -5.54
C VAL A 48 -7.53 -1.22 -4.46
N VAL A 49 -7.72 0.06 -4.82
CA VAL A 49 -7.69 1.17 -3.87
C VAL A 49 -9.10 1.45 -3.37
N VAL A 50 -9.39 1.08 -2.13
CA VAL A 50 -10.69 1.33 -1.50
C VAL A 50 -10.62 2.62 -0.67
N LYS A 51 -11.16 3.71 -1.22
CA LYS A 51 -11.24 5.02 -0.54
C LYS A 51 -12.53 5.21 0.25
N ASP A 52 -13.58 4.50 -0.15
CA ASP A 52 -14.89 4.56 0.49
C ASP A 52 -14.83 4.05 1.94
N LYS A 53 -15.44 4.80 2.85
CA LYS A 53 -15.33 4.55 4.29
C LYS A 53 -16.12 3.30 4.68
N GLU A 54 -17.34 3.15 4.19
CA GLU A 54 -18.23 2.03 4.54
C GLU A 54 -17.64 0.70 4.05
N LYS A 55 -17.15 0.65 2.81
CA LYS A 55 -16.45 -0.52 2.27
C LYS A 55 -15.20 -0.88 3.09
N ARG A 56 -14.47 0.12 3.60
CA ARG A 56 -13.31 -0.14 4.47
C ARG A 56 -13.71 -0.75 5.81
N GLU A 57 -14.84 -0.35 6.38
CA GLU A 57 -15.36 -0.94 7.62
C GLU A 57 -15.77 -2.40 7.41
N VAL A 58 -16.45 -2.71 6.30
CA VAL A 58 -16.78 -4.09 5.91
C VAL A 58 -15.51 -4.94 5.75
N LEU A 59 -14.50 -4.42 5.04
CA LEU A 59 -13.21 -5.11 4.87
C LEU A 59 -12.48 -5.32 6.19
N ALA A 60 -12.54 -4.36 7.11
CA ALA A 60 -11.94 -4.51 8.43
C ALA A 60 -12.61 -5.63 9.23
N GLN A 61 -13.95 -5.69 9.23
CA GLN A 61 -14.69 -6.77 9.90
C GLN A 61 -14.36 -8.15 9.32
N ALA A 62 -14.21 -8.25 7.99
CA ALA A 62 -13.87 -9.51 7.32
C ALA A 62 -12.42 -9.97 7.58
N ALA A 63 -11.52 -9.04 7.95
CA ALA A 63 -10.10 -9.34 8.21
C ALA A 63 -9.82 -9.90 9.62
N GLY A 64 -10.81 -9.87 10.52
CA GLY A 64 -10.66 -10.18 11.96
C GLY A 64 -10.09 -9.04 12.78
#